data_AF-A0A9J5Z8J3-F1
#
_entry.id   AF-A0A9J5Z8J3-F1
#
_cell.length_a   1.000
_cell.length_b   1.000
_cell.length_c   1.000
_cell.angle_alpha   90.00
_cell.angle_beta   90.00
_cell.angle_gamma   90.00
#
_symmetry.space_group_name_H-M   'P 1'
#
loop_
_entity.id
_entity.type
_entity.pdbx_description
1 polymer ?
#
loop_
_entity_poly.entity_id
_entity_poly.type
_entity_poly.pdbx_seq_one_letter_code
_entity_poly.pdbx_strand_id
1 'polypeptide(L)'
;MFLSQSHYEFISQNDQDKSWRVRYMVANQLYELCEAVGPETIRPESTVNLSCLDSAVGVRYGCGSTGWILNDLNFKICGYGSKYGYRTDLVPAYVRLLRDNEAEVRIAAAGKATKFSQILSPEFSIQHILPCVKELSSDSSQHVRSALASVIMGMAPVLGKDATIEHLLPIFLSLLKDEFPDVRLNIISKLHQVNQVIGIDLLSQSLLPAIVELAKDRHWRVRLAIIEYIPLLASQLGVGFFNDKLGTLCMQWLQDEVYSIRDAAANNLKRLAEEFGPEWAIQHIIPKVLDVINNSHYLYRMTILRAISLLAPVMGSEITCSKLLPVVITAAKDSVPNVKFNVAKVLQSLITVVDQSVRTLIYLLFLDWLLGLVEITIELTYVVVAEKTIRSSLVELAEDPDVDVRFYASQALQSIDDVMLST
;
A
#
# COMPACT_ATOMS: atom_id res chain seq x y z
N MET A 1 -7.67 10.40 -35.71
CA MET A 1 -6.60 10.48 -36.72
C MET A 1 -6.20 11.93 -37.03
N PHE A 2 -7.13 12.85 -37.31
CA PHE A 2 -6.77 14.27 -37.48
C PHE A 2 -6.24 14.94 -36.18
N LEU A 3 -6.82 14.63 -35.02
CA LEU A 3 -6.35 15.13 -33.73
C LEU A 3 -4.93 14.65 -33.35
N SER A 4 -4.53 13.44 -33.75
CA SER A 4 -3.19 12.93 -33.43
C SER A 4 -2.09 13.60 -34.27
N GLN A 5 -2.41 14.03 -35.49
CA GLN A 5 -1.46 14.71 -36.38
C GLN A 5 -1.16 16.14 -35.89
N SER A 6 -2.19 16.90 -35.50
CA SER A 6 -2.01 18.27 -34.99
C SER A 6 -1.22 18.30 -33.67
N HIS A 7 -1.46 17.35 -32.78
CA HIS A 7 -0.70 17.23 -31.54
C HIS A 7 0.75 16.79 -31.79
N TYR A 8 0.97 15.89 -32.75
CA TYR A 8 2.32 15.48 -33.15
C TYR A 8 3.13 16.69 -33.67
N GLU A 9 2.57 17.44 -34.61
CA GLU A 9 3.22 18.64 -35.17
C GLU A 9 3.50 19.69 -34.08
N PHE A 10 2.56 19.89 -33.15
CA PHE A 10 2.76 20.78 -32.01
C PHE A 10 3.95 20.32 -31.14
N ILE A 11 4.04 19.05 -30.78
CA ILE A 11 5.14 18.53 -29.96
C ILE A 11 6.47 18.69 -30.69
N SER A 12 6.57 18.25 -31.95
CA SER A 12 7.81 18.30 -32.72
C SER A 12 8.31 19.72 -33.00
N GLN A 13 7.43 20.71 -33.02
CA GLN A 13 7.81 22.12 -33.24
C GLN A 13 8.20 22.85 -31.95
N ASN A 14 7.67 22.44 -30.80
CA ASN A 14 7.73 23.25 -29.57
C ASN A 14 8.54 22.61 -28.43
N ASP A 15 9.03 21.38 -28.58
CA ASP A 15 9.80 20.71 -27.53
C ASP A 15 11.18 21.34 -27.27
N GLN A 16 11.68 22.19 -28.19
CA GLN A 16 12.89 22.99 -28.03
C GLN A 16 12.61 24.50 -27.93
N ASP A 17 11.37 24.90 -27.64
CA ASP A 17 11.04 26.32 -27.54
C ASP A 17 11.88 27.01 -26.46
N LYS A 18 12.22 28.29 -26.65
CA LYS A 18 13.05 29.05 -25.69
C LYS A 18 12.36 29.18 -24.33
N SER A 19 11.03 29.24 -24.31
CA SER A 19 10.22 29.31 -23.10
C SER A 19 10.06 27.94 -22.47
N TRP A 20 10.56 27.78 -21.24
CA TRP A 20 10.35 26.54 -20.47
C TRP A 20 8.87 26.26 -20.23
N ARG A 21 8.01 27.29 -20.18
CA ARG A 21 6.55 27.12 -20.03
C ARG A 21 5.93 26.44 -21.24
N VAL A 22 6.43 26.74 -22.44
CA VAL A 22 5.98 26.07 -23.67
C VAL A 22 6.44 24.62 -23.65
N ARG A 23 7.71 24.35 -23.33
CA ARG A 23 8.22 22.97 -23.20
C ARG A 23 7.50 22.18 -22.09
N TYR A 24 7.14 22.84 -20.99
CA TYR A 24 6.32 22.27 -19.92
C TYR A 24 4.90 21.92 -20.41
N MET A 25 4.27 22.80 -21.20
CA MET A 25 2.99 22.48 -21.83
C MET A 25 3.11 21.29 -22.79
N VAL A 26 4.19 21.22 -23.59
CA VAL A 26 4.47 20.07 -24.47
C VAL A 26 4.58 18.78 -23.66
N ALA A 27 5.35 18.78 -22.56
CA ALA A 27 5.50 17.62 -21.68
C ALA A 27 4.15 17.16 -21.09
N ASN A 28 3.25 18.08 -20.77
CA ASN A 28 1.92 17.75 -20.26
C ASN A 28 0.96 17.22 -21.35
N GLN A 29 1.00 17.81 -22.54
CA GLN A 29 0.13 17.41 -23.67
C GLN A 29 0.54 16.08 -24.30
N LEU A 30 1.77 15.63 -24.09
CA LEU A 30 2.24 14.31 -24.51
C LEU A 30 1.32 13.18 -23.99
N TYR A 31 0.66 13.41 -22.86
CA TYR A 31 -0.34 12.49 -22.32
C TYR A 31 -1.55 12.26 -23.24
N GLU A 32 -2.15 13.35 -23.74
CA GLU A 32 -3.35 13.29 -24.59
C GLU A 32 -3.03 12.57 -25.90
N LEU A 33 -1.80 12.76 -26.40
CA LEU A 33 -1.32 12.05 -27.57
C LEU A 33 -1.10 10.55 -27.27
N CYS A 34 -0.53 10.18 -26.13
CA CYS A 34 -0.42 8.77 -25.73
C CYS A 34 -1.79 8.08 -25.63
N GLU A 35 -2.81 8.75 -25.09
CA GLU A 35 -4.19 8.21 -25.03
C GLU A 35 -4.81 8.08 -26.42
N ALA A 36 -4.63 9.08 -27.29
CA ALA A 36 -5.15 9.05 -28.65
C ALA A 36 -4.51 7.96 -29.52
N VAL A 37 -3.22 7.65 -29.28
CA VAL A 37 -2.46 6.64 -30.02
C VAL A 37 -2.70 5.22 -29.49
N GLY A 38 -2.96 5.08 -28.19
CA GLY A 38 -3.18 3.81 -27.49
C GLY A 38 -1.94 2.91 -27.43
N PRO A 39 -1.96 1.82 -26.64
CA PRO A 39 -0.82 0.90 -26.54
C PRO A 39 -0.51 0.20 -27.87
N GLU A 40 0.69 -0.36 -27.99
CA GLU A 40 1.00 -1.31 -29.07
C GLU A 40 0.26 -2.62 -28.81
N THR A 41 -0.74 -2.93 -29.64
CA THR A 41 -1.39 -4.25 -29.59
C THR A 41 -0.44 -5.26 -30.22
N ILE A 42 0.20 -6.10 -29.41
CA ILE A 42 0.86 -7.32 -29.87
C ILE A 42 -0.24 -8.22 -30.43
N ARG A 43 -0.44 -8.21 -31.75
CA ARG A 43 -1.19 -9.30 -32.39
C ARG A 43 -0.23 -10.47 -32.52
N PRO A 44 -0.57 -11.68 -32.02
CA PRO A 44 0.16 -12.88 -32.45
C PRO A 44 0.04 -12.95 -33.97
N GLU A 45 1.14 -13.27 -34.64
CA GLU A 45 1.29 -13.40 -36.09
C GLU A 45 0.03 -14.01 -36.74
N SER A 46 -0.90 -13.15 -37.09
CA SER A 46 -2.05 -13.48 -37.91
C SER A 46 -1.80 -12.71 -39.17
N THR A 47 -1.15 -13.42 -40.09
CA THR A 47 -1.32 -13.28 -41.54
C THR A 47 -2.09 -12.03 -41.90
N VAL A 48 -1.36 -10.97 -42.26
CA VAL A 48 -1.95 -9.86 -43.01
C VAL A 48 -2.63 -10.52 -44.20
N ASN A 49 -3.96 -10.57 -44.16
CA ASN A 49 -4.74 -11.14 -45.24
C ASN A 49 -4.65 -10.15 -46.41
N LEU A 50 -3.64 -10.35 -47.25
CA LEU A 50 -3.34 -9.57 -48.46
C LEU A 50 -4.50 -9.61 -49.48
N SER A 51 -5.54 -10.43 -49.27
CA SER A 51 -6.72 -10.48 -50.13
C SER A 51 -7.61 -9.23 -50.10
N CYS A 52 -7.44 -8.32 -49.13
CA CYS A 52 -8.18 -7.05 -49.11
C CYS A 52 -7.50 -5.91 -49.89
N LEU A 53 -6.30 -6.10 -50.43
CA LEU A 53 -5.57 -5.09 -51.22
C LEU A 53 -5.81 -5.20 -52.74
N ASP A 54 -6.40 -6.30 -53.23
CA ASP A 54 -6.62 -6.51 -54.68
C ASP A 54 -7.90 -5.86 -55.24
N SER A 55 -8.75 -5.24 -54.41
CA SER A 55 -9.97 -4.57 -54.89
C SER A 55 -9.82 -3.06 -55.15
N ALA A 56 -8.65 -2.47 -54.87
CA ALA A 56 -8.42 -1.03 -55.04
C ALA A 56 -7.46 -0.65 -56.18
N VAL A 57 -6.93 -1.61 -56.95
CA VAL A 57 -6.06 -1.32 -58.11
C VAL A 57 -6.81 -1.58 -59.41
N GLY A 58 -7.82 -0.75 -59.65
CA GLY A 58 -8.37 -0.55 -60.98
C GLY A 58 -7.51 0.45 -61.76
N VAL A 59 -6.28 0.09 -62.14
CA VAL A 59 -5.50 0.87 -63.12
C VAL A 59 -4.94 -0.07 -64.17
N ARG A 60 -5.61 -0.06 -65.33
CA ARG A 60 -5.22 -0.77 -66.54
C ARG A 60 -3.84 -0.28 -67.00
N TYR A 61 -2.97 -1.24 -67.33
CA TYR A 61 -1.79 -1.00 -68.14
C TYR A 61 -2.19 -0.43 -69.51
N GLY A 62 -1.66 0.74 -69.84
CA GLY A 62 -1.79 1.40 -71.13
C GLY A 62 -0.49 2.13 -71.45
N CYS A 63 0.18 1.66 -72.49
CA CYS A 63 1.43 2.15 -73.06
C CYS A 63 1.41 3.67 -73.38
N GLY A 64 2.55 4.35 -73.22
CA GLY A 64 2.78 5.65 -73.87
C GLY A 64 3.61 6.66 -73.06
N SER A 65 4.90 6.73 -73.39
CA SER A 65 5.72 7.95 -73.53
C SER A 65 5.42 9.21 -72.71
N THR A 66 6.52 9.78 -72.18
CA THR A 66 6.77 11.13 -71.64
C THR A 66 6.65 11.31 -70.13
N GLY A 67 7.70 11.95 -69.59
CA GLY A 67 7.95 12.13 -68.18
C GLY A 67 7.20 13.29 -67.55
N TRP A 68 7.61 13.55 -66.31
CA TRP A 68 7.16 14.58 -65.38
C TRP A 68 5.86 14.25 -64.63
N ILE A 69 6.03 13.89 -63.35
CA ILE A 69 5.29 14.30 -62.14
C ILE A 69 5.45 13.14 -61.12
N LEU A 70 6.59 13.11 -60.42
CA LEU A 70 6.86 12.15 -59.32
C LEU A 70 7.09 12.86 -57.98
N ASN A 71 6.85 14.17 -57.89
CA ASN A 71 7.05 14.93 -56.66
C ASN A 71 5.78 15.13 -55.81
N ASP A 72 4.58 14.86 -56.36
CA ASP A 72 3.33 15.08 -55.63
C ASP A 72 2.70 13.78 -55.06
N LEU A 73 3.12 12.60 -55.53
CA LEU A 73 2.62 11.33 -54.99
C LEU A 73 3.38 10.87 -53.74
N ASN A 74 4.66 11.24 -53.57
CA ASN A 74 5.40 10.90 -52.35
C ASN A 74 4.86 11.63 -51.12
N PHE A 75 4.25 12.82 -51.28
CA PHE A 75 3.66 13.54 -50.16
C PHE A 75 2.31 12.93 -49.71
N LYS A 76 1.55 12.32 -50.63
CA LYS A 76 0.29 11.63 -50.29
C LYS A 76 0.46 10.19 -49.83
N ILE A 77 1.55 9.52 -50.20
CA ILE A 77 1.89 8.19 -49.66
C ILE A 77 2.53 8.31 -48.25
N CYS A 78 3.20 9.41 -47.93
CA CYS A 78 3.60 9.72 -46.54
C CYS A 78 2.41 9.96 -45.58
N GLY A 79 1.21 10.22 -46.09
CA GLY A 79 -0.02 10.33 -45.28
C GLY A 79 -0.54 8.99 -44.74
N TYR A 80 0.02 7.88 -45.20
CA TYR A 80 -0.19 6.54 -44.65
C TYR A 80 0.96 6.12 -43.73
N GLY A 81 1.46 7.06 -42.92
CA GLY A 81 2.29 6.70 -41.77
C GLY A 81 1.57 5.61 -41.00
N SER A 82 2.12 4.41 -41.01
CA SER A 82 1.59 3.33 -40.20
C SER A 82 1.51 3.85 -38.76
N LYS A 83 0.53 3.41 -37.98
CA LYS A 83 0.37 3.75 -36.55
C LYS A 83 1.70 3.65 -35.75
N TYR A 84 2.66 2.89 -36.28
CA TYR A 84 4.00 2.62 -35.77
C TYR A 84 5.03 3.74 -36.02
N GLY A 85 5.00 4.44 -37.16
CA GLY A 85 6.01 5.46 -37.50
C GLY A 85 5.98 6.69 -36.57
N TYR A 86 4.77 7.19 -36.27
CA TYR A 86 4.60 8.38 -35.43
C TYR A 86 5.08 8.22 -33.98
N ARG A 87 5.16 6.98 -33.48
CA ARG A 87 5.51 6.68 -32.08
C ARG A 87 7.01 6.82 -31.85
N THR A 88 7.81 6.27 -32.77
CA THR A 88 9.27 6.31 -32.70
C THR A 88 9.82 7.70 -32.96
N ASP A 89 9.15 8.49 -33.83
CA ASP A 89 9.58 9.84 -34.17
C ASP A 89 9.46 10.84 -33.01
N LEU A 90 8.64 10.51 -32.00
CA LEU A 90 8.50 11.32 -30.78
C LEU A 90 9.56 11.01 -29.72
N VAL A 91 10.27 9.88 -29.82
CA VAL A 91 11.26 9.47 -28.83
C VAL A 91 12.36 10.54 -28.65
N PRO A 92 12.95 11.12 -29.71
CA PRO A 92 13.96 12.17 -29.55
C PRO A 92 13.43 13.41 -28.83
N ALA A 93 12.19 13.84 -29.12
CA ALA A 93 11.56 14.98 -28.44
C ALA A 93 11.34 14.69 -26.96
N TYR A 94 10.83 13.50 -26.65
CA TYR A 94 10.57 13.11 -25.27
C TYR A 94 11.87 12.96 -24.45
N VAL A 95 12.92 12.40 -25.04
CA VAL A 95 14.25 12.33 -24.41
C VAL A 95 14.79 13.73 -24.08
N ARG A 96 14.57 14.72 -24.95
CA ARG A 96 14.94 16.12 -24.66
C ARG A 96 14.17 16.69 -23.49
N LEU A 97 12.86 16.41 -23.38
CA LEU A 97 12.04 16.86 -22.26
C LEU A 97 12.45 16.19 -20.93
N LEU A 98 12.81 14.90 -20.96
CA LEU A 98 13.34 14.19 -19.79
C LEU A 98 14.70 14.76 -19.34
N ARG A 99 15.49 15.32 -20.25
CA ARG A 99 16.80 15.94 -19.97
C ARG A 99 16.75 17.47 -20.04
N ASP A 100 15.58 18.07 -19.87
CA ASP A 100 15.43 19.52 -19.96
C ASP A 100 16.25 20.22 -18.87
N ASN A 101 16.72 21.44 -19.14
CA ASN A 101 17.44 22.22 -18.14
C ASN A 101 16.53 22.63 -16.97
N GLU A 102 15.23 22.83 -17.22
CA GLU A 102 14.27 23.29 -16.23
C GLU A 102 13.64 22.11 -15.46
N ALA A 103 13.62 22.20 -14.13
CA ALA A 103 13.14 21.10 -13.29
C ALA A 103 11.64 20.83 -13.51
N GLU A 104 10.82 21.86 -13.72
CA GLU A 104 9.38 21.77 -13.96
C GLU A 104 9.06 20.96 -15.22
N VAL A 105 9.87 21.12 -16.27
CA VAL A 105 9.73 20.34 -17.51
C VAL A 105 10.08 18.88 -17.24
N ARG A 106 11.19 18.63 -16.53
CA ARG A 106 11.59 17.26 -16.15
C ARG A 106 10.58 16.59 -15.22
N ILE A 107 9.95 17.32 -14.29
CA ILE A 107 8.87 16.82 -13.42
C ILE A 107 7.69 16.35 -14.27
N ALA A 108 7.24 17.20 -15.20
CA ALA A 108 6.13 16.87 -16.09
C ALA A 108 6.46 15.64 -16.97
N ALA A 109 7.65 15.60 -17.55
CA ALA A 109 8.09 14.48 -18.37
C ALA A 109 8.26 13.19 -17.54
N ALA A 110 8.97 13.22 -16.41
CA ALA A 110 9.17 12.07 -15.54
C ALA A 110 7.85 11.43 -15.08
N GLY A 111 6.86 12.26 -14.72
CA GLY A 111 5.52 11.82 -14.34
C GLY A 111 4.72 11.15 -15.47
N LYS A 112 5.20 11.19 -16.71
CA LYS A 112 4.59 10.52 -17.88
C LYS A 112 5.44 9.38 -18.45
N ALA A 113 6.63 9.10 -17.89
CA ALA A 113 7.57 8.10 -18.39
C ALA A 113 6.90 6.75 -18.67
N THR A 114 6.14 6.23 -17.70
CA THR A 114 5.37 5.00 -17.84
C THR A 114 4.41 5.01 -19.01
N LYS A 115 3.62 6.08 -19.15
CA LYS A 115 2.59 6.17 -20.18
C LYS A 115 3.20 6.29 -21.58
N PHE A 116 4.33 6.98 -21.69
CA PHE A 116 5.07 7.04 -22.94
C PHE A 116 5.70 5.68 -23.28
N SER A 117 6.27 4.97 -22.30
CA SER A 117 6.79 3.62 -22.55
C SER A 117 5.71 2.64 -23.03
N GLN A 118 4.46 2.78 -22.57
CA GLN A 118 3.34 1.92 -23.00
C GLN A 118 2.96 2.05 -24.49
N ILE A 119 3.34 3.16 -25.15
CA ILE A 119 3.09 3.34 -26.58
C ILE A 119 4.26 2.87 -27.46
N LEU A 120 5.41 2.57 -26.85
CA LEU A 120 6.62 2.08 -27.53
C LEU A 120 6.74 0.56 -27.39
N SER A 121 7.59 -0.02 -28.24
CA SER A 121 8.03 -1.40 -28.03
C SER A 121 8.96 -1.49 -26.80
N PRO A 122 9.08 -2.67 -26.17
CA PRO A 122 10.00 -2.89 -25.06
C PRO A 122 11.45 -2.51 -25.41
N GLU A 123 11.91 -2.84 -26.61
CA GLU A 123 13.28 -2.57 -27.09
C GLU A 123 13.56 -1.07 -27.13
N PHE A 124 12.64 -0.27 -27.69
CA PHE A 124 12.77 1.19 -27.73
C PHE A 124 12.75 1.80 -26.32
N SER A 125 11.89 1.28 -25.43
CA SER A 125 11.84 1.73 -24.04
C SER A 125 13.16 1.47 -23.31
N ILE A 126 13.75 0.29 -23.50
CA ILE A 126 15.04 -0.08 -22.89
C ILE A 126 16.17 0.77 -23.47
N GLN A 127 16.22 0.96 -24.78
CA GLN A 127 17.32 1.65 -25.44
C GLN A 127 17.33 3.17 -25.20
N HIS A 128 16.15 3.81 -25.16
CA HIS A 128 16.06 5.27 -25.16
C HIS A 128 15.47 5.88 -23.89
N ILE A 129 14.47 5.24 -23.28
CA ILE A 129 13.75 5.80 -22.13
C ILE A 129 14.43 5.42 -20.81
N LEU A 130 14.84 4.16 -20.68
CA LEU A 130 15.43 3.62 -19.45
C LEU A 130 16.72 4.32 -19.01
N PRO A 131 17.65 4.72 -19.93
CA PRO A 131 18.81 5.52 -19.54
C PRO A 131 18.40 6.87 -18.94
N CYS A 132 17.39 7.53 -19.51
CA CYS A 132 16.88 8.79 -18.97
C CYS A 132 16.21 8.58 -17.60
N VAL A 133 15.46 7.49 -17.42
CA VAL A 133 14.86 7.12 -16.12
C VAL A 133 15.92 6.88 -15.06
N LYS A 134 17.05 6.26 -15.42
CA LYS A 134 18.20 6.07 -14.52
C LYS A 134 18.90 7.37 -14.17
N GLU A 135 18.99 8.33 -15.08
CA GLU A 135 19.52 9.67 -14.79
C GLU A 135 18.56 10.45 -13.88
N LEU A 136 17.26 10.38 -14.15
CA LEU A 136 16.23 11.06 -13.37
C LEU A 136 16.10 10.53 -11.93
N SER A 137 16.48 9.28 -11.67
CA SER A 137 16.46 8.73 -10.31
C SER A 137 17.55 9.29 -9.40
N SER A 138 18.53 9.99 -9.96
CA SER A 138 19.56 10.73 -9.22
C SER A 138 19.53 12.23 -9.54
N ASP A 139 18.40 12.74 -10.06
CA ASP A 139 18.24 14.15 -10.39
C ASP A 139 18.47 15.05 -9.17
N SER A 140 19.10 16.21 -9.37
CA SER A 140 19.28 17.24 -8.35
C SER A 140 17.98 17.67 -7.64
N SER A 141 16.85 17.68 -8.37
CA SER A 141 15.55 18.09 -7.85
C SER A 141 14.80 16.91 -7.24
N GLN A 142 14.51 16.99 -5.93
CA GLN A 142 13.67 16.02 -5.22
C GLN A 142 12.29 15.84 -5.88
N HIS A 143 11.76 16.89 -6.51
CA HIS A 143 10.44 16.84 -7.14
C HIS A 143 10.46 16.02 -8.43
N VAL A 144 11.57 16.05 -9.17
CA VAL A 144 11.78 15.18 -10.34
C VAL A 144 11.85 13.72 -9.90
N ARG A 145 12.68 13.43 -8.89
CA ARG A 145 12.81 12.07 -8.34
C ARG A 145 11.48 11.55 -7.78
N SER A 146 10.72 12.42 -7.10
CA SER A 146 9.39 12.11 -6.57
C SER A 146 8.38 11.83 -7.69
N ALA A 147 8.38 12.64 -8.75
CA ALA A 147 7.52 12.43 -9.92
C ALA A 147 7.82 11.08 -10.59
N LEU A 148 9.10 10.75 -10.80
CA LEU A 148 9.51 9.44 -11.33
C LEU A 148 9.06 8.29 -10.41
N ALA A 149 9.34 8.39 -9.11
CA ALA A 149 9.00 7.38 -8.11
C ALA A 149 7.50 7.05 -8.10
N SER A 150 6.64 8.04 -8.37
CA SER A 150 5.18 7.84 -8.38
C SER A 150 4.68 6.95 -9.52
N VAL A 151 5.46 6.80 -10.60
CA VAL A 151 5.04 6.07 -11.81
C VAL A 151 5.93 4.90 -12.20
N ILE A 152 7.18 4.84 -11.72
CA ILE A 152 8.24 3.96 -12.23
C ILE A 152 7.82 2.49 -12.41
N MET A 153 7.10 1.91 -11.45
CA MET A 153 6.69 0.50 -11.52
C MET A 153 5.64 0.19 -12.60
N GLY A 154 4.97 1.21 -13.14
CA GLY A 154 4.08 1.01 -14.28
C GLY A 154 4.81 0.69 -15.59
N MET A 155 6.15 0.83 -15.64
CA MET A 155 6.97 0.39 -16.76
C MET A 155 7.19 -1.13 -16.77
N ALA A 156 7.06 -1.82 -15.62
CA ALA A 156 7.36 -3.25 -15.52
C ALA A 156 6.55 -4.14 -16.49
N PRO A 157 5.24 -3.93 -16.71
CA PRO A 157 4.49 -4.69 -17.70
C PRO A 157 4.95 -4.47 -19.14
N VAL A 158 5.55 -3.32 -19.44
CA VAL A 158 6.10 -3.01 -20.78
C VAL A 158 7.45 -3.68 -20.99
N LEU A 159 8.31 -3.63 -19.97
CA LEU A 159 9.67 -4.15 -20.05
C LEU A 159 9.74 -5.68 -19.94
N GLY A 160 8.74 -6.29 -19.29
CA GLY A 160 8.79 -7.70 -18.94
C GLY A 160 9.65 -7.96 -17.69
N LYS A 161 9.59 -9.19 -17.19
CA LYS A 161 10.18 -9.57 -15.89
C LYS A 161 11.70 -9.39 -15.85
N ASP A 162 12.41 -9.89 -16.86
CA ASP A 162 13.88 -9.92 -16.84
C ASP A 162 14.47 -8.50 -16.88
N ALA A 163 14.02 -7.66 -17.81
CA ALA A 163 14.45 -6.27 -17.89
C ALA A 163 14.02 -5.44 -16.66
N THR A 164 12.88 -5.77 -16.04
CA THR A 164 12.46 -5.15 -14.77
C THR A 164 13.45 -5.48 -13.65
N ILE A 165 13.88 -6.73 -13.53
CA ILE A 165 14.84 -7.16 -12.51
C ILE A 165 16.22 -6.56 -12.79
N GLU A 166 16.68 -6.60 -14.04
CA GLU A 166 18.03 -6.15 -14.40
C GLU A 166 18.20 -4.63 -14.28
N HIS A 167 17.19 -3.86 -14.70
CA HIS A 167 17.35 -2.42 -14.87
C HIS A 167 16.47 -1.59 -13.95
N LEU A 168 15.20 -1.98 -13.73
CA LEU A 168 14.25 -1.18 -12.95
C LEU A 168 14.40 -1.38 -11.45
N LEU A 169 14.66 -2.61 -11.00
CA LEU A 169 14.83 -2.95 -9.59
C LEU A 169 16.00 -2.18 -8.93
N PRO A 170 17.20 -2.04 -9.54
CA PRO A 170 18.26 -1.20 -8.98
C PRO A 170 17.83 0.26 -8.78
N ILE A 171 17.07 0.82 -9.72
CA ILE A 171 16.54 2.19 -9.65
C ILE A 171 15.52 2.30 -8.50
N PHE A 172 14.62 1.32 -8.41
CA PHE A 172 13.63 1.23 -7.34
C PHE A 172 14.27 1.17 -5.95
N LEU A 173 15.29 0.33 -5.78
CA LEU A 173 16.04 0.19 -4.52
C LEU A 173 16.81 1.47 -4.17
N SER A 174 17.36 2.18 -5.17
CA SER A 174 18.01 3.47 -4.97
C SER A 174 17.01 4.52 -4.45
N LEU A 175 15.81 4.60 -5.05
CA LEU A 175 14.78 5.56 -4.66
C LEU A 175 14.13 5.21 -3.31
N LEU A 176 14.10 3.94 -2.91
CA LEU A 176 13.72 3.55 -1.53
C LEU A 176 14.65 4.18 -0.48
N LYS A 177 15.91 4.43 -0.83
CA LYS A 177 16.94 5.01 0.06
C LYS A 177 17.14 6.51 -0.16
N ASP A 178 16.22 7.17 -0.86
CA ASP A 178 16.31 8.60 -1.14
C ASP A 178 16.35 9.43 0.14
N GLU A 179 17.05 10.56 0.13
CA GLU A 179 17.13 11.46 1.28
C GLU A 179 15.78 12.09 1.66
N PHE A 180 14.90 12.27 0.66
CA PHE A 180 13.63 12.97 0.80
C PHE A 180 12.45 12.00 1.05
N PRO A 181 11.66 12.21 2.11
CA PRO A 181 10.58 11.29 2.49
C PRO A 181 9.53 11.05 1.41
N ASP A 182 9.16 12.08 0.65
CA ASP A 182 8.11 11.97 -0.38
C ASP A 182 8.51 11.01 -1.50
N VAL A 183 9.80 10.97 -1.85
CA VAL A 183 10.33 10.00 -2.83
C VAL A 183 10.20 8.58 -2.27
N ARG A 184 10.64 8.36 -1.02
CA ARG A 184 10.53 7.05 -0.36
C ARG A 184 9.09 6.59 -0.22
N LEU A 185 8.17 7.48 0.18
CA LEU A 185 6.74 7.22 0.29
C LEU A 185 6.12 6.80 -1.05
N ASN A 186 6.47 7.50 -2.13
CA ASN A 186 6.02 7.14 -3.46
C ASN A 186 6.47 5.73 -3.86
N ILE A 187 7.71 5.36 -3.56
CA ILE A 187 8.20 4.00 -3.84
C ILE A 187 7.53 2.95 -2.94
N ILE A 188 7.34 3.23 -1.65
CA ILE A 188 6.65 2.34 -0.71
C ILE A 188 5.23 2.01 -1.21
N SER A 189 4.52 3.00 -1.77
CA SER A 189 3.19 2.78 -2.37
C SER A 189 3.18 1.79 -3.53
N LYS A 190 4.35 1.48 -4.11
CA LYS A 190 4.53 0.55 -5.24
C LYS A 190 5.19 -0.78 -4.83
N LEU A 191 5.49 -1.00 -3.54
CA LEU A 191 6.13 -2.23 -3.07
C LEU A 191 5.35 -3.50 -3.44
N HIS A 192 4.01 -3.44 -3.41
CA HIS A 192 3.18 -4.57 -3.82
C HIS A 192 3.39 -4.93 -5.31
N GLN A 193 3.52 -3.94 -6.19
CA GLN A 193 3.69 -4.16 -7.63
C GLN A 193 5.05 -4.81 -7.93
N VAL A 194 6.14 -4.32 -7.33
CA VAL A 194 7.48 -4.90 -7.57
C VAL A 194 7.57 -6.33 -7.04
N ASN A 195 6.94 -6.61 -5.91
CA ASN A 195 6.93 -7.92 -5.28
C ASN A 195 6.26 -8.99 -6.17
N GLN A 196 5.17 -8.63 -6.85
CA GLN A 196 4.53 -9.51 -7.83
C GLN A 196 5.45 -9.87 -9.02
N VAL A 197 6.39 -8.99 -9.38
CA VAL A 197 7.28 -9.21 -10.54
C VAL A 197 8.51 -10.05 -10.16
N ILE A 198 9.15 -9.73 -9.03
CA ILE A 198 10.45 -10.34 -8.68
C ILE A 198 10.31 -11.67 -7.94
N GLY A 199 9.18 -11.92 -7.29
CA GLY A 199 8.94 -13.11 -6.48
C GLY A 199 9.61 -13.09 -5.10
N ILE A 200 9.36 -14.15 -4.31
CA ILE A 200 9.74 -14.23 -2.89
C ILE A 200 11.26 -14.24 -2.68
N ASP A 201 12.01 -14.94 -3.53
CA ASP A 201 13.47 -15.08 -3.39
C ASP A 201 14.17 -13.73 -3.45
N LEU A 202 13.94 -12.97 -4.52
CA LEU A 202 14.51 -11.63 -4.69
C LEU A 202 13.95 -10.62 -3.69
N LEU A 203 12.69 -10.76 -3.28
CA LEU A 203 12.13 -9.96 -2.21
C LEU A 203 12.95 -10.13 -0.92
N SER A 204 13.25 -11.38 -0.54
CA SER A 204 13.96 -11.68 0.71
C SER A 204 15.42 -11.20 0.68
N GLN A 205 16.07 -11.28 -0.48
CA GLN A 205 17.49 -10.93 -0.65
C GLN A 205 17.70 -9.42 -0.85
N SER A 206 16.82 -8.76 -1.61
CA SER A 206 17.05 -7.38 -2.08
C SER A 206 16.13 -6.34 -1.44
N LEU A 207 14.82 -6.63 -1.31
CA LEU A 207 13.87 -5.66 -0.78
C LEU A 207 13.82 -5.65 0.74
N LEU A 208 13.89 -6.82 1.39
CA LEU A 208 13.75 -6.92 2.83
C LEU A 208 14.78 -6.08 3.60
N PRO A 209 16.08 -6.06 3.25
CA PRO A 209 17.03 -5.18 3.93
C PRO A 209 16.62 -3.70 3.88
N ALA A 210 16.10 -3.24 2.73
CA ALA A 210 15.60 -1.87 2.59
C ALA A 210 14.33 -1.64 3.43
N ILE A 211 13.41 -2.61 3.49
CA ILE A 211 12.20 -2.51 4.32
C ILE A 211 12.55 -2.42 5.81
N VAL A 212 13.52 -3.22 6.27
CA VAL A 212 14.01 -3.18 7.67
C VAL A 212 14.68 -1.84 8.00
N GLU A 213 15.35 -1.22 7.03
CA GLU A 213 15.91 0.13 7.16
C GLU A 213 14.80 1.19 7.27
N LEU A 214 13.79 1.12 6.39
CA LEU A 214 12.65 2.04 6.36
C LEU A 214 11.73 1.90 7.59
N ALA A 215 11.67 0.72 8.20
CA ALA A 215 10.98 0.50 9.47
C ALA A 215 11.52 1.40 10.61
N LYS A 216 12.76 1.88 10.48
CA LYS A 216 13.45 2.75 11.44
C LYS A 216 13.68 4.16 10.89
N ASP A 217 12.98 4.53 9.82
CA ASP A 217 13.17 5.81 9.15
C ASP A 217 12.95 6.99 10.09
N ARG A 218 13.75 8.05 9.93
CA ARG A 218 13.64 9.30 10.70
C ARG A 218 12.26 9.96 10.54
N HIS A 219 11.65 9.86 9.36
CA HIS A 219 10.37 10.45 9.05
C HIS A 219 9.24 9.48 9.40
N TRP A 220 8.42 9.84 10.39
CA TRP A 220 7.40 8.94 10.92
C TRP A 220 6.41 8.47 9.85
N ARG A 221 6.04 9.29 8.84
CA ARG A 221 5.12 8.83 7.78
C ARG A 221 5.69 7.68 6.96
N VAL A 222 7.02 7.61 6.80
CA VAL A 222 7.68 6.48 6.15
C VAL A 222 7.54 5.24 7.01
N ARG A 223 7.80 5.34 8.33
CA ARG A 223 7.58 4.23 9.27
C ARG A 223 6.12 3.77 9.23
N LEU A 224 5.16 4.69 9.25
CA LEU A 224 3.73 4.39 9.16
C LEU A 224 3.40 3.57 7.91
N ALA A 225 3.88 4.01 6.74
CA ALA A 225 3.64 3.30 5.49
C ALA A 225 4.23 1.87 5.49
N ILE A 226 5.38 1.66 6.15
CA ILE A 226 5.94 0.32 6.35
C ILE A 226 5.06 -0.52 7.27
N ILE A 227 4.60 0.02 8.40
CA ILE A 227 3.71 -0.68 9.35
C ILE A 227 2.44 -1.18 8.68
N GLU A 228 1.86 -0.37 7.80
CA GLU A 228 0.65 -0.73 7.04
C GLU A 228 0.91 -1.83 6.01
N TYR A 229 2.14 -1.91 5.48
CA TYR A 229 2.59 -2.91 4.52
C TYR A 229 2.93 -4.26 5.17
N ILE A 230 3.38 -4.27 6.43
CA ILE A 230 3.85 -5.48 7.13
C ILE A 230 2.89 -6.68 7.03
N PRO A 231 1.56 -6.58 7.22
CA PRO A 231 0.71 -7.78 7.23
C PRO A 231 0.70 -8.51 5.88
N LEU A 232 0.76 -7.76 4.77
CA LEU A 232 0.90 -8.35 3.44
C LEU A 232 2.26 -9.04 3.27
N LEU A 233 3.32 -8.46 3.79
CA LEU A 233 4.65 -9.05 3.75
C LEU A 233 4.73 -10.33 4.61
N ALA A 234 4.07 -10.31 5.76
CA ALA A 234 3.98 -11.43 6.71
C ALA A 234 3.27 -12.64 6.09
N SER A 235 2.14 -12.42 5.39
CA SER A 235 1.41 -13.49 4.71
C SER A 235 2.21 -14.13 3.56
N GLN A 236 3.06 -13.35 2.88
CA GLN A 236 3.86 -13.84 1.76
C GLN A 236 5.14 -14.59 2.19
N LEU A 237 5.77 -14.16 3.28
CA LEU A 237 7.02 -14.76 3.78
C LEU A 237 6.78 -15.96 4.72
N GLY A 238 5.60 -16.02 5.32
CA GLY A 238 5.25 -17.02 6.31
C GLY A 238 5.78 -16.71 7.71
N VAL A 239 5.18 -17.38 8.69
CA VAL A 239 5.34 -17.10 10.13
C VAL A 239 6.78 -17.21 10.65
N GLY A 240 7.51 -18.25 10.24
CA GLY A 240 8.88 -18.49 10.72
C GLY A 240 9.83 -17.37 10.31
N PHE A 241 9.79 -17.00 9.03
CA PHE A 241 10.61 -15.93 8.49
C PHE A 241 10.23 -14.57 9.10
N PHE A 242 8.94 -14.30 9.25
CA PHE A 242 8.43 -13.08 9.87
C PHE A 242 8.99 -12.91 11.29
N ASN A 243 8.91 -13.96 12.10
CA ASN A 243 9.39 -13.93 13.48
C ASN A 243 10.89 -13.58 13.56
N ASP A 244 11.71 -14.19 12.70
CA ASP A 244 13.16 -14.01 12.71
C ASP A 244 13.62 -12.61 12.28
N LYS A 245 12.87 -11.95 11.38
CA LYS A 245 13.32 -10.71 10.72
C LYS A 245 12.52 -9.47 11.11
N LEU A 246 11.22 -9.60 11.34
CA LEU A 246 10.27 -8.47 11.45
C LEU A 246 9.51 -8.44 12.78
N GLY A 247 9.38 -9.57 13.48
CA GLY A 247 8.62 -9.66 14.73
C GLY A 247 9.07 -8.64 15.78
N THR A 248 10.39 -8.54 16.02
CA THR A 248 10.96 -7.58 16.98
C THR A 248 10.67 -6.12 16.62
N LEU A 249 10.64 -5.77 15.32
CA LEU A 249 10.32 -4.40 14.88
C LEU A 249 8.87 -4.05 15.20
N CYS A 250 7.95 -5.00 14.98
CA CYS A 250 6.53 -4.82 15.27
C CYS A 250 6.29 -4.49 16.75
N MET A 251 7.04 -5.16 17.62
CA MET A 251 7.00 -4.90 19.06
C MET A 251 7.62 -3.56 19.45
N GLN A 252 8.65 -3.10 18.75
CA GLN A 252 9.31 -1.82 19.02
C GLN A 252 8.39 -0.63 18.72
N TRP A 253 7.56 -0.69 17.66
CA TRP A 253 6.68 0.42 17.30
C TRP A 253 5.60 0.74 18.34
N LEU A 254 5.27 -0.20 19.24
CA LEU A 254 4.37 0.06 20.38
C LEU A 254 4.91 1.14 21.33
N GLN A 255 6.22 1.36 21.30
CA GLN A 255 6.95 2.33 22.12
C GLN A 255 7.54 3.48 21.28
N ASP A 256 7.06 3.69 20.04
CA ASP A 256 7.49 4.81 19.21
C ASP A 256 7.12 6.16 19.84
N GLU A 257 7.91 7.19 19.61
CA GLU A 257 7.68 8.54 20.15
C GLU A 257 6.38 9.16 19.58
N VAL A 258 6.02 8.83 18.34
CA VAL A 258 4.87 9.38 17.62
C VAL A 258 3.61 8.55 17.90
N TYR A 259 2.53 9.21 18.36
CA TYR A 259 1.25 8.55 18.67
C TYR A 259 0.66 7.77 17.48
N SER A 260 0.64 8.37 16.28
CA SER A 260 0.10 7.70 15.09
C SER A 260 0.84 6.40 14.75
N ILE A 261 2.12 6.30 15.08
CA ILE A 261 2.89 5.06 14.91
C ILE A 261 2.47 4.02 15.93
N ARG A 262 2.30 4.41 17.19
CA ARG A 262 1.82 3.51 18.24
C ARG A 262 0.42 2.95 17.97
N ASP A 263 -0.50 3.78 17.48
CA ASP A 263 -1.85 3.31 17.11
C ASP A 263 -1.81 2.40 15.86
N ALA A 264 -0.99 2.73 14.86
CA ALA A 264 -0.79 1.84 13.71
C ALA A 264 -0.16 0.50 14.12
N ALA A 265 0.79 0.50 15.05
CA ALA A 265 1.40 -0.71 15.60
C ALA A 265 0.38 -1.58 16.34
N ALA A 266 -0.51 -0.98 17.14
CA ALA A 266 -1.58 -1.71 17.81
C ALA A 266 -2.54 -2.37 16.80
N ASN A 267 -2.93 -1.67 15.73
CA ASN A 267 -3.72 -2.23 14.63
C ASN A 267 -2.94 -3.30 13.85
N ASN A 268 -1.62 -3.14 13.70
CA ASN A 268 -0.77 -4.12 13.04
C ASN A 268 -0.73 -5.44 13.82
N LEU A 269 -0.63 -5.41 15.16
CA LEU A 269 -0.71 -6.61 16.00
C LEU A 269 -2.04 -7.35 15.81
N LYS A 270 -3.16 -6.63 15.72
CA LYS A 270 -4.47 -7.22 15.43
C LYS A 270 -4.43 -7.98 14.10
N ARG A 271 -3.97 -7.33 13.02
CA ARG A 271 -3.90 -7.94 11.69
C ARG A 271 -2.97 -9.15 11.64
N LEU A 272 -1.86 -9.11 12.37
CA LEU A 272 -0.95 -10.26 12.49
C LEU A 272 -1.57 -11.42 13.27
N ALA A 273 -2.35 -11.14 14.32
CA ALA A 273 -3.10 -12.17 15.04
C ALA A 273 -4.23 -12.76 14.19
N GLU A 274 -4.87 -11.96 13.33
CA GLU A 274 -5.85 -12.44 12.35
C GLU A 274 -5.20 -13.36 11.29
N GLU A 275 -3.98 -13.03 10.86
CA GLU A 275 -3.24 -13.78 9.84
C GLU A 275 -2.62 -15.09 10.37
N PHE A 276 -1.97 -15.04 11.55
CA PHE A 276 -1.22 -16.17 12.11
C PHE A 276 -1.97 -16.95 13.19
N GLY A 277 -3.13 -16.45 13.61
CA GLY A 277 -3.99 -17.08 14.60
C GLY A 277 -3.65 -16.76 16.07
N PRO A 278 -4.57 -17.11 16.97
CA PRO A 278 -4.47 -16.77 18.40
C PRO A 278 -3.33 -17.51 19.11
N GLU A 279 -2.99 -18.75 18.73
CA GLU A 279 -1.89 -19.51 19.33
C GLU A 279 -0.54 -18.82 19.09
N TRP A 280 -0.34 -18.31 17.87
CA TRP A 280 0.87 -17.55 17.54
C TRP A 280 0.93 -16.26 18.36
N ALA A 281 -0.19 -15.53 18.47
CA ALA A 281 -0.28 -14.30 19.25
C ALA A 281 -0.02 -14.54 20.74
N ILE A 282 -0.47 -15.67 21.31
CA ILE A 282 -0.13 -16.06 22.70
C ILE A 282 1.38 -16.20 22.89
N GLN A 283 2.08 -16.79 21.91
CA GLN A 283 3.50 -17.06 22.01
C GLN A 283 4.36 -15.81 21.78
N HIS A 284 3.94 -14.91 20.89
CA HIS A 284 4.80 -13.83 20.39
C HIS A 284 4.33 -12.42 20.77
N ILE A 285 3.01 -12.19 20.85
CA ILE A 285 2.44 -10.86 21.14
C ILE A 285 2.19 -10.68 22.64
N ILE A 286 1.51 -11.65 23.28
CA ILE A 286 1.09 -11.52 24.69
C ILE A 286 2.28 -11.27 25.63
N PRO A 287 3.43 -11.96 25.53
CA PRO A 287 4.56 -11.71 26.41
C PRO A 287 5.05 -10.27 26.33
N LYS A 288 5.01 -9.67 25.13
CA LYS A 288 5.42 -8.28 24.95
C LYS A 288 4.38 -7.29 25.50
N VAL A 289 3.10 -7.58 25.34
CA VAL A 289 2.01 -6.81 25.95
C VAL A 289 2.17 -6.77 27.49
N LEU A 290 2.47 -7.91 28.10
CA LEU A 290 2.71 -8.04 29.55
C LEU A 290 3.98 -7.33 30.03
N ASP A 291 5.00 -7.25 29.19
CA ASP A 291 6.22 -6.48 29.48
C ASP A 291 5.95 -4.97 29.44
N VAL A 292 5.38 -4.47 28.35
CA VAL A 292 5.26 -3.02 28.09
C VAL A 292 4.19 -2.35 28.96
N ILE A 293 3.17 -3.06 29.43
CA ILE A 293 2.16 -2.48 30.35
C ILE A 293 2.78 -2.02 31.68
N ASN A 294 3.94 -2.56 32.07
CA ASN A 294 4.65 -2.17 33.30
C ASN A 294 5.64 -1.02 33.07
N ASN A 295 5.66 -0.42 31.88
CA ASN A 295 6.60 0.65 31.55
C ASN A 295 6.33 1.91 32.39
N SER A 296 7.40 2.60 32.82
CA SER A 296 7.30 3.85 33.58
C SER A 296 6.58 4.96 32.82
N HIS A 297 6.66 4.96 31.48
CA HIS A 297 6.05 5.96 30.63
C HIS A 297 4.58 5.64 30.33
N TYR A 298 3.66 6.48 30.84
CA TYR A 298 2.21 6.22 30.78
C TYR A 298 1.66 6.13 29.35
N LEU A 299 2.23 6.84 28.38
CA LEU A 299 1.80 6.74 26.98
C LEU A 299 1.96 5.32 26.42
N TYR A 300 2.97 4.56 26.85
CA TYR A 300 3.18 3.19 26.38
C TYR A 300 2.18 2.24 27.04
N ARG A 301 1.86 2.44 28.31
CA ARG A 301 0.79 1.71 29.00
C ARG A 301 -0.57 1.93 28.33
N MET A 302 -0.87 3.18 27.95
CA MET A 302 -2.07 3.51 27.15
C MET A 302 -2.08 2.82 25.78
N THR A 303 -0.94 2.77 25.07
CA THR A 303 -0.84 2.02 23.81
C THR A 303 -1.14 0.55 23.99
N ILE A 304 -0.68 -0.06 25.09
CA ILE A 304 -0.96 -1.47 25.37
C ILE A 304 -2.44 -1.71 25.66
N LEU A 305 -3.10 -0.81 26.40
CA LEU A 305 -4.56 -0.87 26.57
C LEU A 305 -5.29 -0.79 25.22
N ARG A 306 -4.84 0.07 24.31
CA ARG A 306 -5.34 0.14 22.94
C ARG A 306 -5.11 -1.17 22.18
N ALA A 307 -3.92 -1.76 22.24
CA ALA A 307 -3.61 -3.03 21.61
C ALA A 307 -4.48 -4.17 22.16
N ILE A 308 -4.71 -4.23 23.47
CA ILE A 308 -5.60 -5.22 24.10
C ILE A 308 -7.03 -5.09 23.57
N SER A 309 -7.58 -3.87 23.46
CA SER A 309 -8.92 -3.67 22.92
C SER A 309 -9.09 -4.18 21.48
N LEU A 310 -8.02 -4.10 20.68
CA LEU A 310 -8.02 -4.54 19.28
C LEU A 310 -7.79 -6.05 19.14
N LEU A 311 -6.97 -6.62 20.02
CA LEU A 311 -6.65 -8.05 20.02
C LEU A 311 -7.78 -8.90 20.58
N ALA A 312 -8.48 -8.43 21.62
CA ALA A 312 -9.47 -9.25 22.35
C ALA A 312 -10.52 -9.94 21.45
N PRO A 313 -11.14 -9.28 20.45
CA PRO A 313 -12.07 -9.96 19.55
C PRO A 313 -11.43 -11.09 18.72
N VAL A 314 -10.15 -10.94 18.36
CA VAL A 314 -9.39 -11.92 17.56
C VAL A 314 -8.95 -13.11 18.40
N MET A 315 -8.63 -12.87 19.67
CA MET A 315 -8.16 -13.92 20.60
C MET A 315 -9.29 -14.83 21.10
N GLY A 316 -10.55 -14.45 20.90
CA GLY A 316 -11.70 -15.15 21.47
C GLY A 316 -11.83 -14.96 22.98
N SER A 317 -12.99 -15.32 23.52
CA SER A 317 -13.38 -14.97 24.89
C SER A 317 -12.56 -15.70 25.95
N GLU A 318 -12.17 -16.96 25.72
CA GLU A 318 -11.38 -17.75 26.67
C GLU A 318 -10.00 -17.10 26.90
N ILE A 319 -9.26 -16.82 25.83
CA ILE A 319 -7.92 -16.22 25.93
C ILE A 319 -8.03 -14.78 26.43
N THR A 320 -9.05 -14.04 25.97
CA THR A 320 -9.31 -12.69 26.46
C THR A 320 -9.53 -12.66 27.98
N CYS A 321 -10.38 -13.55 28.51
CA CYS A 321 -10.67 -13.62 29.94
C CYS A 321 -9.47 -14.10 30.76
N SER A 322 -8.76 -15.12 30.28
CA SER A 322 -7.69 -15.76 31.05
C SER A 322 -6.34 -15.03 30.98
N LYS A 323 -6.06 -14.29 29.90
CA LYS A 323 -4.75 -13.65 29.67
C LYS A 323 -4.79 -12.13 29.58
N LEU A 324 -5.80 -11.54 28.93
CA LEU A 324 -5.83 -10.10 28.65
C LEU A 324 -6.57 -9.31 29.75
N LEU A 325 -7.72 -9.80 30.20
CA LEU A 325 -8.52 -9.13 31.23
C LEU A 325 -7.75 -8.90 32.54
N PRO A 326 -6.96 -9.85 33.09
CA PRO A 326 -6.20 -9.62 34.32
C PRO A 326 -5.22 -8.44 34.22
N VAL A 327 -4.68 -8.20 33.03
CA VAL A 327 -3.80 -7.07 32.73
C VAL A 327 -4.55 -5.75 32.83
N VAL A 328 -5.73 -5.69 32.22
CA VAL A 328 -6.60 -4.52 32.22
C VAL A 328 -7.08 -4.19 33.63
N ILE A 329 -7.47 -5.20 34.41
CA ILE A 329 -7.89 -5.04 35.82
C ILE A 329 -6.72 -4.55 36.68
N THR A 330 -5.51 -5.04 36.46
CA THR A 330 -4.32 -4.53 37.16
C THR A 330 -4.06 -3.06 36.82
N ALA A 331 -4.21 -2.68 35.54
CA ALA A 331 -4.06 -1.31 35.08
C ALA A 331 -5.14 -0.36 35.60
N ALA A 332 -6.29 -0.86 36.10
CA ALA A 332 -7.30 -0.02 36.74
C ALA A 332 -6.75 0.70 37.99
N LYS A 333 -5.69 0.14 38.60
CA LYS A 333 -5.02 0.66 39.79
C LYS A 333 -3.84 1.59 39.46
N ASP A 334 -3.66 1.97 38.20
CA ASP A 334 -2.56 2.85 37.76
C ASP A 334 -2.59 4.19 38.50
N SER A 335 -1.45 4.83 38.74
CA SER A 335 -1.44 6.16 39.39
C SER A 335 -1.88 7.28 38.45
N VAL A 336 -1.89 7.06 37.13
CA VAL A 336 -2.17 8.06 36.11
C VAL A 336 -3.64 7.97 35.67
N PRO A 337 -4.45 9.02 35.87
CA PRO A 337 -5.87 9.03 35.46
C PRO A 337 -6.08 8.70 33.99
N ASN A 338 -5.18 9.16 33.11
CA ASN A 338 -5.25 8.85 31.68
C ASN A 338 -5.21 7.35 31.38
N VAL A 339 -4.46 6.57 32.16
CA VAL A 339 -4.45 5.12 32.02
C VAL A 339 -5.78 4.55 32.51
N LYS A 340 -6.25 4.97 33.69
CA LYS A 340 -7.50 4.50 34.29
C LYS A 340 -8.73 4.73 33.42
N PHE A 341 -8.91 5.92 32.82
CA PHE A 341 -10.09 6.13 31.97
C PHE A 341 -9.99 5.32 30.68
N ASN A 342 -8.78 5.06 30.17
CA ASN A 342 -8.62 4.13 29.04
C ASN A 342 -8.93 2.70 29.46
N VAL A 343 -8.63 2.30 30.70
CA VAL A 343 -9.08 1.02 31.25
C VAL A 343 -10.61 0.91 31.21
N ALA A 344 -11.34 1.95 31.62
CA ALA A 344 -12.80 1.96 31.52
C ALA A 344 -13.30 1.73 30.08
N LYS A 345 -12.69 2.40 29.09
CA LYS A 345 -12.99 2.20 27.66
C LYS A 345 -12.68 0.77 27.18
N VAL A 346 -11.54 0.21 27.60
CA VAL A 346 -11.18 -1.17 27.24
C VAL A 346 -12.16 -2.15 27.87
N LEU A 347 -12.46 -2.02 29.16
CA LEU A 347 -13.43 -2.85 29.85
C LEU A 347 -14.79 -2.84 29.15
N GLN A 348 -15.29 -1.65 28.75
CA GLN A 348 -16.49 -1.48 27.93
C GLN A 348 -16.45 -2.36 26.66
N SER A 349 -15.32 -2.36 25.94
CA SER A 349 -15.14 -3.17 24.73
C SER A 349 -14.99 -4.67 25.00
N LEU A 350 -14.47 -5.07 26.16
CA LEU A 350 -14.28 -6.48 26.48
C LEU A 350 -15.60 -7.17 26.82
N ILE A 351 -16.59 -6.44 27.37
CA ILE A 351 -17.93 -6.99 27.65
C ILE A 351 -18.54 -7.61 26.41
N THR A 352 -18.44 -6.95 25.25
CA THR A 352 -19.03 -7.48 24.01
C THR A 352 -18.37 -8.78 23.56
N VAL A 353 -17.08 -8.96 23.86
CA VAL A 353 -16.34 -10.21 23.56
C VAL A 353 -16.74 -11.32 24.53
N VAL A 354 -16.94 -10.99 25.82
CA VAL A 354 -17.38 -11.98 26.82
C VAL A 354 -18.83 -12.41 26.58
N ASP A 355 -19.72 -11.47 26.26
CA ASP A 355 -21.15 -11.70 26.03
C ASP A 355 -21.43 -12.57 24.79
N GLN A 356 -20.71 -12.38 23.68
CA GLN A 356 -20.86 -13.21 22.47
C GLN A 356 -20.67 -14.71 22.76
N SER A 357 -19.74 -15.05 23.65
CA SER A 357 -19.55 -16.44 24.07
C SER A 357 -20.67 -16.94 24.98
N VAL A 358 -21.14 -16.11 25.93
CA VAL A 358 -22.30 -16.44 26.79
C VAL A 358 -23.53 -16.73 25.94
N ARG A 359 -23.84 -15.90 24.93
CA ARG A 359 -24.97 -16.13 24.01
C ARG A 359 -24.82 -17.43 23.22
N THR A 360 -23.65 -17.68 22.65
CA THR A 360 -23.38 -18.91 21.87
C THR A 360 -23.51 -20.16 22.75
N LEU A 361 -23.02 -20.10 23.99
CA LEU A 361 -23.17 -21.16 24.98
C LEU A 361 -24.62 -21.36 25.39
N ILE A 362 -25.42 -20.31 25.63
CA ILE A 362 -26.84 -20.45 25.97
C ILE A 362 -27.61 -21.17 24.85
N TYR A 363 -27.35 -20.85 23.57
CA TYR A 363 -28.00 -21.55 22.45
C TYR A 363 -27.59 -23.02 22.35
N LEU A 364 -26.30 -23.33 22.54
CA LEU A 364 -25.80 -24.70 22.55
C LEU A 364 -26.33 -25.49 23.76
N LEU A 365 -26.37 -24.88 24.94
CA LEU A 365 -26.92 -25.47 26.16
C LEU A 365 -28.44 -25.64 26.07
N PHE A 366 -29.17 -24.78 25.37
CA PHE A 366 -30.59 -25.01 25.08
C PHE A 366 -30.80 -26.24 24.20
N LEU A 367 -29.95 -26.44 23.18
CA LEU A 367 -29.93 -27.63 22.33
C LEU A 367 -29.48 -28.90 23.09
N ASP A 368 -28.43 -28.79 23.92
CA ASP A 368 -27.87 -29.89 24.71
C ASP A 368 -28.76 -30.25 25.91
N TRP A 369 -29.51 -29.29 26.47
CA TRP A 369 -30.58 -29.52 27.46
C TRP A 369 -31.77 -30.24 26.82
N LEU A 370 -32.16 -29.86 25.60
CA LEU A 370 -33.18 -30.57 24.82
C LEU A 370 -32.78 -32.03 24.53
N LEU A 371 -31.46 -32.30 24.44
CA LEU A 371 -30.87 -33.62 24.14
C LEU A 371 -30.36 -34.37 25.39
N GLY A 372 -30.31 -33.72 26.56
CA GLY A 372 -29.92 -34.32 27.85
C GLY A 372 -28.43 -34.65 28.02
N LEU A 373 -27.51 -33.91 27.39
CA LEU A 373 -26.12 -34.38 27.18
C LEU A 373 -24.97 -33.74 28.00
N VAL A 374 -25.07 -32.59 28.71
CA VAL A 374 -23.87 -31.99 29.37
C VAL A 374 -24.13 -31.20 30.69
N GLU A 375 -23.13 -31.24 31.59
CA GLU A 375 -22.99 -30.52 32.88
C GLU A 375 -22.78 -28.98 32.75
N ILE A 376 -23.42 -28.23 33.66
CA ILE A 376 -23.60 -26.77 33.73
C ILE A 376 -22.37 -26.04 34.33
N THR A 377 -21.20 -26.13 33.71
CA THR A 377 -19.96 -25.56 34.33
C THR A 377 -19.40 -24.33 33.61
N ILE A 378 -19.58 -24.22 32.29
CA ILE A 378 -18.95 -23.17 31.47
C ILE A 378 -19.76 -21.85 31.52
N GLU A 379 -21.09 -21.94 31.57
CA GLU A 379 -22.04 -20.82 31.57
C GLU A 379 -21.86 -19.87 32.78
N LEU A 380 -21.63 -20.44 33.96
CA LEU A 380 -21.38 -19.69 35.20
C LEU A 380 -20.07 -18.89 35.16
N THR A 381 -19.05 -19.35 34.41
CA THR A 381 -17.72 -18.75 34.48
C THR A 381 -17.67 -17.37 33.81
N TYR A 382 -18.25 -17.24 32.61
CA TYR A 382 -18.17 -15.98 31.84
C TYR A 382 -19.14 -14.89 32.34
N VAL A 383 -20.34 -15.29 32.78
CA VAL A 383 -21.27 -14.38 33.48
C VAL A 383 -20.64 -13.86 34.77
N VAL A 384 -19.96 -14.73 35.53
CA VAL A 384 -19.19 -14.33 36.72
C VAL A 384 -18.04 -13.39 36.36
N VAL A 385 -17.34 -13.58 35.24
CA VAL A 385 -16.28 -12.66 34.79
C VAL A 385 -16.85 -11.28 34.45
N ALA A 386 -17.97 -11.21 33.72
CA ALA A 386 -18.61 -9.95 33.37
C ALA A 386 -19.13 -9.19 34.61
N GLU A 387 -19.86 -9.87 35.50
CA GLU A 387 -20.43 -9.27 36.70
C GLU A 387 -19.41 -9.04 37.83
N LYS A 388 -18.65 -10.06 38.23
CA LYS A 388 -17.81 -9.95 39.43
C LYS A 388 -16.49 -9.26 39.18
N THR A 389 -15.97 -9.31 37.95
CA THR A 389 -14.65 -8.75 37.64
C THR A 389 -14.77 -7.42 36.90
N ILE A 390 -15.45 -7.41 35.73
CA ILE A 390 -15.52 -6.18 34.91
C ILE A 390 -16.38 -5.11 35.57
N ARG A 391 -17.64 -5.43 35.93
CA ARG A 391 -18.54 -4.46 36.58
C ARG A 391 -17.96 -3.96 37.90
N SER A 392 -17.43 -4.84 38.74
CA SER A 392 -16.79 -4.47 40.02
C SER A 392 -15.66 -3.45 39.83
N SER A 393 -14.76 -3.71 38.87
CA SER A 393 -13.68 -2.77 38.56
C SER A 393 -14.17 -1.43 38.02
N LEU A 394 -15.24 -1.42 37.23
CA LEU A 394 -15.84 -0.18 36.72
C LEU A 394 -16.55 0.62 37.82
N VAL A 395 -17.19 -0.04 38.80
CA VAL A 395 -17.77 0.63 39.97
C VAL A 395 -16.68 1.33 40.78
N GLU A 396 -15.54 0.66 41.00
CA GLU A 396 -14.40 1.29 41.69
C GLU A 396 -13.89 2.53 40.92
N LEU A 397 -13.77 2.44 39.59
CA LEU A 397 -13.37 3.57 38.74
C LEU A 397 -14.43 4.69 38.69
N ALA A 398 -15.71 4.38 38.88
CA ALA A 398 -16.78 5.38 38.92
C ALA A 398 -16.71 6.28 40.17
N GLU A 399 -15.98 5.84 41.20
CA GLU A 399 -15.70 6.61 42.43
C GLU A 399 -14.31 7.27 42.42
N ASP A 400 -13.55 7.19 41.32
CA ASP A 400 -12.22 7.76 41.21
C ASP A 400 -12.23 9.29 41.40
N PRO A 401 -11.22 9.92 42.04
CA PRO A 401 -11.16 11.38 42.18
C PRO A 401 -11.13 12.14 40.85
N ASP A 402 -10.66 11.54 39.77
CA ASP A 402 -10.59 12.17 38.45
C ASP A 402 -11.93 12.16 37.70
N VAL A 403 -12.32 13.30 37.13
CA VAL A 403 -13.63 13.49 36.48
C VAL A 403 -13.77 12.62 35.22
N ASP A 404 -12.71 12.51 34.41
CA ASP A 404 -12.75 11.75 33.16
C ASP A 404 -12.83 10.25 33.46
N VAL A 405 -12.10 9.79 34.48
CA VAL A 405 -12.18 8.39 34.92
C VAL A 405 -13.61 8.03 35.33
N ARG A 406 -14.26 8.85 36.16
CA ARG A 406 -15.66 8.62 36.56
C ARG A 406 -16.62 8.64 35.38
N PHE A 407 -16.44 9.59 34.46
CA PHE A 407 -17.30 9.74 33.29
C PHE A 407 -17.27 8.50 32.40
N TYR A 408 -16.07 8.04 32.01
CA TYR A 408 -15.94 6.86 31.15
C TYR A 408 -16.30 5.56 31.86
N ALA A 409 -16.05 5.44 33.16
CA ALA A 409 -16.49 4.29 33.95
C ALA A 409 -18.01 4.20 34.03
N SER A 410 -18.69 5.32 34.29
CA SER A 410 -20.16 5.39 34.33
C SER A 410 -20.78 5.07 32.97
N GLN A 411 -20.20 5.57 31.89
CA GLN A 411 -20.63 5.25 30.52
C GLN A 411 -20.46 3.75 30.23
N ALA A 412 -19.35 3.14 30.64
CA ALA A 412 -19.10 1.72 30.47
C ALA A 412 -20.10 0.86 31.27
N LEU A 413 -20.44 1.26 32.50
CA LEU A 413 -21.45 0.59 33.32
C LEU A 413 -22.83 0.61 32.66
N GLN A 414 -23.26 1.76 32.13
CA GLN A 414 -24.52 1.87 31.39
C GLN A 414 -24.54 0.92 30.18
N SER A 415 -23.43 0.81 29.46
CA SER A 415 -23.33 -0.13 28.35
C SER A 415 -23.42 -1.60 28.78
N ILE A 416 -22.96 -1.96 29.98
CA ILE A 416 -23.19 -3.32 30.52
C ILE A 416 -24.68 -3.55 30.74
N ASP A 417 -25.35 -2.59 31.37
CA ASP A 417 -26.77 -2.71 31.69
C ASP A 417 -27.60 -2.84 30.41
N ASP A 418 -27.29 -2.05 29.38
CA ASP A 418 -27.95 -2.15 28.07
C ASP A 418 -27.72 -3.52 27.40
N VAL A 419 -26.49 -4.06 27.46
CA VAL A 419 -26.17 -5.37 26.90
C VAL A 419 -26.94 -6.48 27.62
N MET A 420 -26.99 -6.44 28.95
CA MET A 420 -27.67 -7.43 29.80
C MET A 420 -29.21 -7.33 29.75
N LEU A 421 -29.76 -6.15 29.43
CA LEU A 421 -31.21 -5.96 29.22
C LEU A 421 -31.66 -6.35 27.80
N SER A 422 -30.72 -6.44 26.85
CA SER A 422 -30.97 -6.85 25.45
C SER A 422 -30.84 -8.37 25.20
N THR A 423 -30.36 -9.12 26.19
CA THR A 423 -30.35 -10.58 26.29
C THR A 423 -31.61 -11.07 26.99
#